data_AF-A0A2S9GC46-F1
#
_entry.id   AF-A0A2S9GC46-F1
#
_cell.length_a   1.000
_cell.length_b   1.000
_cell.length_c   1.000
_cell.angle_alpha   90.00
_cell.angle_beta   90.00
_cell.angle_gamma   90.00
#
_symmetry.space_group_name_H-M   'P 1'
#
loop_
_entity.id
_entity.type
_entity.pdbx_description
1 polymer ?
#
loop_
_entity_poly.entity_id
_entity_poly.type
_entity_poly.pdbx_seq_one_letter_code
_entity_poly.pdbx_strand_id
1 'polypeptide(L)'
;ATADQGVRTVILGHTGGTFCAGADLSEAPQSGGSASPSDVAVERARELTRLLRRILELRLPVIAAIDGHVRAGGLGLVGACDIAV
;
A
#
# COMPACT_ATOMS: atom_id res chain seq x y z
N ALA A 1 8.48 -14.39 0.23
CA ALA A 1 7.64 -14.86 -0.89
C ALA A 1 8.50 -15.32 -2.07
N THR A 2 9.19 -14.42 -2.79
CA THR A 2 9.90 -14.79 -4.03
C THR A 2 11.08 -15.75 -3.89
N ALA A 3 11.70 -15.82 -2.70
CA ALA A 3 12.81 -16.74 -2.42
C ALA A 3 12.36 -18.15 -1.97
N ASP A 4 11.07 -18.31 -1.64
CA ASP A 4 10.51 -19.57 -1.16
C ASP A 4 9.66 -20.21 -2.27
N GLN A 5 10.13 -21.35 -2.77
CA GLN A 5 9.45 -22.08 -3.85
C GLN A 5 8.13 -22.74 -3.41
N GLY A 6 7.89 -22.87 -2.10
CA GLY A 6 6.62 -23.38 -1.57
C GLY A 6 5.50 -22.35 -1.62
N VAL A 7 5.81 -21.06 -1.72
CA VAL A 7 4.81 -19.98 -1.76
C VAL A 7 4.22 -19.88 -3.17
N ARG A 8 2.90 -20.00 -3.25
CA ARG A 8 2.15 -19.98 -4.52
C ARG A 8 1.29 -18.74 -4.74
N THR A 9 1.00 -18.00 -3.68
CA THR A 9 0.18 -16.78 -3.71
C THR A 9 0.50 -15.90 -2.50
N VAL A 10 0.14 -14.62 -2.58
CA VAL A 10 0.16 -13.67 -1.47
C VAL A 10 -1.26 -13.19 -1.22
N ILE A 11 -1.71 -13.24 0.02
CA ILE A 11 -2.99 -12.65 0.42
C ILE A 11 -2.70 -11.38 1.23
N LEU A 12 -3.21 -10.26 0.76
CA LEU A 12 -3.21 -8.99 1.47
C LEU A 12 -4.55 -8.86 2.21
N GLY A 13 -4.52 -9.01 3.52
CA GLY A 13 -5.67 -8.78 4.40
C GLY A 13 -5.42 -7.61 5.35
N HIS A 14 -6.32 -7.45 6.31
CA HIS A 14 -6.25 -6.39 7.32
C HIS A 14 -6.75 -6.89 8.68
N THR A 15 -6.65 -6.03 9.68
CA THR A 15 -7.23 -6.23 11.00
C THR A 15 -8.27 -5.15 11.28
N GLY A 16 -9.21 -5.42 12.19
CA GLY A 16 -10.29 -4.48 12.52
C GLY A 16 -11.27 -4.26 11.35
N GLY A 17 -12.06 -3.18 11.40
CA GLY A 17 -13.14 -2.90 10.43
C GLY A 17 -12.75 -1.98 9.26
N THR A 18 -11.46 -1.81 8.98
CA THR A 18 -10.96 -0.98 7.88
C THR A 18 -9.77 -1.65 7.25
N PHE A 19 -9.86 -1.93 5.95
CA PHE A 19 -8.78 -2.50 5.17
C PHE A 19 -7.58 -1.56 5.09
N CYS A 20 -7.84 -0.32 4.66
CA CYS A 20 -6.81 0.71 4.58
C CYS A 20 -7.43 2.11 4.73
N ALA A 21 -7.01 2.84 5.77
CA ALA A 21 -7.45 4.20 6.04
C ALA A 21 -6.75 5.27 5.16
N GLY A 22 -5.65 4.91 4.49
CA GLY A 22 -4.77 5.83 3.78
C GLY A 22 -3.54 6.22 4.59
N ALA A 23 -2.81 7.22 4.11
CA ALA A 23 -1.64 7.74 4.81
C ALA A 23 -2.06 8.49 6.09
N ASP A 24 -1.25 8.37 7.14
CA ASP A 24 -1.43 9.16 8.35
C ASP A 24 -0.92 10.60 8.10
N LEU A 25 -1.86 11.54 8.03
CA LEU A 25 -1.53 12.95 7.78
C LEU A 25 -0.98 13.64 9.03
N SER A 26 -1.12 13.05 10.22
CA SER A 26 -0.52 13.58 11.45
C SER A 26 1.00 13.41 11.47
N GLU A 27 1.55 12.49 10.65
CA GLU A 27 2.99 12.33 10.45
C GLU A 27 3.61 13.38 9.51
N ALA A 28 2.80 14.25 8.90
CA ALA A 28 3.34 15.31 8.05
C ALA A 28 4.20 16.27 8.90
N PRO A 29 5.40 16.66 8.43
CA PRO A 29 6.26 17.56 9.19
C PRO A 29 5.56 18.88 9.45
N GLN A 30 5.62 19.32 10.70
CA GLN A 30 5.11 20.63 11.09
C GLN A 30 5.98 21.73 10.50
N SER A 31 5.39 22.91 10.29
CA SER A 31 6.11 24.08 9.78
C SER A 31 7.35 24.38 10.64
N GLY A 32 8.53 24.37 10.02
CA GLY A 32 9.82 24.62 10.71
C GLY A 32 10.84 23.47 10.64
N GLY A 33 10.49 22.31 10.08
CA GLY A 33 11.45 21.24 9.77
C GLY A 33 12.34 21.52 8.54
N SER A 34 13.40 20.73 8.35
CA SER A 34 14.34 20.88 7.22
C SER A 34 13.75 20.53 5.84
N ALA A 35 12.67 19.76 5.81
CA ALA A 35 11.94 19.40 4.59
C ALA A 35 10.55 20.06 4.60
N SER A 36 10.12 20.56 3.44
CA SER A 36 8.78 21.12 3.32
C SER A 36 7.72 19.99 3.37
N PRO A 37 6.48 20.28 3.81
CA PRO A 37 5.38 19.31 3.75
C PRO A 37 5.16 18.74 2.34
N SER A 38 5.39 19.54 1.29
CA SER A 38 5.31 19.08 -0.10
C SER A 38 6.40 18.07 -0.45
N ASP A 39 7.64 18.27 0.01
CA ASP A 39 8.73 17.33 -0.30
C ASP A 39 8.47 15.96 0.32
N VAL A 40 7.97 15.95 1.56
CA VAL A 40 7.58 14.71 2.24
C VAL A 40 6.40 14.04 1.52
N ALA A 41 5.37 14.79 1.13
CA ALA A 41 4.24 14.24 0.39
C ALA A 41 4.68 13.60 -0.94
N VAL A 42 5.61 14.23 -1.66
CA VAL A 42 6.17 13.69 -2.90
C VAL A 42 6.94 12.40 -2.63
N GLU A 43 7.77 12.34 -1.58
CA GLU A 43 8.50 11.11 -1.29
C GLU A 43 7.57 9.97 -0.85
N ARG A 44 6.56 10.24 -0.02
CA ARG A 44 5.52 9.25 0.32
C ARG A 44 4.79 8.73 -0.91
N ALA A 45 4.47 9.61 -1.87
CA ALA A 45 3.86 9.20 -3.13
C ALA A 45 4.80 8.30 -3.96
N ARG A 46 6.11 8.59 -3.97
CA ARG A 46 7.11 7.72 -4.62
C ARG A 46 7.23 6.37 -3.93
N GLU A 47 7.24 6.34 -2.60
CA GLU A 47 7.25 5.09 -1.81
C GLU A 47 6.04 4.21 -2.15
N LEU A 48 4.84 4.79 -2.13
CA LEU A 48 3.62 4.07 -2.53
C LEU A 48 3.74 3.57 -3.96
N THR A 49 4.17 4.40 -4.90
CA THR A 49 4.32 4.00 -6.31
C THR A 49 5.32 2.86 -6.49
N ARG A 50 6.44 2.86 -5.76
CA ARG A 50 7.42 1.74 -5.76
C ARG A 50 6.78 0.46 -5.21
N LEU A 51 5.99 0.56 -4.14
CA LEU A 51 5.26 -0.58 -3.59
C LEU A 51 4.25 -1.16 -4.60
N LEU A 52 3.43 -0.31 -5.21
CA LEU A 52 2.43 -0.75 -6.20
C LEU A 52 3.10 -1.44 -7.40
N ARG A 53 4.20 -0.89 -7.93
CA ARG A 53 4.98 -1.56 -8.99
C ARG A 53 5.47 -2.93 -8.55
N ARG A 54 5.93 -3.06 -7.31
CA ARG A 54 6.42 -4.34 -6.81
C ARG A 54 5.34 -5.41 -6.72
N ILE A 55 4.09 -5.02 -6.45
CA ILE A 55 2.94 -5.91 -6.51
C ILE A 55 2.67 -6.31 -7.97
N LEU A 56 2.60 -5.32 -8.88
CA LEU A 56 2.35 -5.55 -10.31
C LEU A 56 3.41 -6.43 -11.00
N GLU A 57 4.67 -6.32 -10.58
CA GLU A 57 5.80 -7.08 -11.15
C GLU A 57 6.02 -8.43 -10.45
N LEU A 58 5.22 -8.76 -9.44
CA LEU A 58 5.37 -10.00 -8.69
C LEU A 58 4.94 -11.20 -9.55
N ARG A 59 5.79 -12.24 -9.61
CA ARG A 59 5.49 -13.48 -10.35
C ARG A 59 4.54 -14.44 -9.62
N LEU A 60 3.93 -13.99 -8.53
CA LEU A 60 3.01 -14.76 -7.70
C LEU A 60 1.68 -13.99 -7.65
N PRO A 61 0.52 -14.66 -7.82
CA PRO A 61 -0.77 -14.00 -7.70
C PRO A 61 -0.94 -13.33 -6.34
N VAL A 62 -1.42 -12.09 -6.33
CA VAL A 62 -1.75 -11.30 -5.14
C VAL A 62 -3.25 -11.11 -5.04
N ILE A 63 -3.82 -11.53 -3.92
CA ILE A 63 -5.25 -11.44 -3.63
C ILE A 63 -5.45 -10.42 -2.51
N ALA A 64 -6.25 -9.38 -2.74
CA ALA A 64 -6.76 -8.53 -1.68
C ALA A 64 -8.01 -9.19 -1.08
N ALA A 65 -7.94 -9.54 0.20
CA ALA A 65 -9.07 -10.01 0.99
C ALA A 65 -9.60 -8.83 1.83
N ILE A 66 -10.70 -8.23 1.39
CA ILE A 66 -11.15 -6.93 1.86
C ILE A 66 -12.42 -7.08 2.70
N ASP A 67 -12.31 -6.76 3.99
CA ASP A 67 -13.46 -6.56 4.86
C ASP A 67 -13.47 -5.11 5.42
N GLY A 68 -14.42 -4.31 4.96
CA GLY A 68 -14.55 -2.91 5.37
C GLY A 68 -13.83 -1.90 4.47
N HIS A 69 -13.48 -0.75 5.04
CA HIS A 69 -13.24 0.46 4.25
C HIS A 69 -11.85 0.50 3.57
N VAL A 70 -11.82 1.00 2.33
CA VAL A 70 -10.61 1.28 1.56
C VAL A 70 -10.60 2.76 1.17
N ARG A 71 -9.53 3.50 1.47
CA ARG A 71 -9.43 4.95 1.24
C ARG A 71 -8.09 5.35 0.61
N ALA A 72 -8.12 6.44 -0.17
CA ALA A 72 -6.95 7.08 -0.76
C ALA A 72 -5.99 6.07 -1.45
N GLY A 73 -4.71 6.07 -1.07
CA GLY A 73 -3.71 5.14 -1.61
C GLY A 73 -4.04 3.65 -1.41
N GLY A 74 -4.92 3.32 -0.46
CA GLY A 74 -5.44 1.97 -0.27
C GLY A 74 -6.19 1.44 -1.50
N LEU A 75 -6.86 2.30 -2.26
CA LEU A 75 -7.49 1.90 -3.51
C LEU A 75 -6.44 1.52 -4.57
N GLY A 76 -5.30 2.21 -4.56
CA GLY A 76 -4.14 1.84 -5.38
C GLY A 76 -3.57 0.48 -5.00
N LEU A 77 -3.49 0.17 -3.70
CA LEU A 77 -3.06 -1.16 -3.22
C LEU A 77 -4.00 -2.27 -3.72
N VAL A 78 -5.31 -2.06 -3.58
CA VAL A 78 -6.31 -3.01 -4.09
C VAL A 78 -6.21 -3.14 -5.60
N GLY A 79 -6.11 -2.03 -6.33
CA GLY A 79 -6.01 -2.01 -7.78
C GLY A 79 -4.71 -2.60 -8.34
N ALA A 80 -3.67 -2.74 -7.51
CA ALA A 80 -2.44 -3.43 -7.90
C ALA A 80 -2.51 -4.95 -7.70
N CYS A 81 -3.49 -5.46 -6.95
CA CYS A 81 -3.69 -6.90 -6.75
C CYS A 81 -4.38 -7.54 -7.98
N ASP A 82 -4.12 -8.82 -8.22
CA ASP A 82 -4.71 -9.57 -9.33
C ASP A 82 -6.20 -9.86 -9.12
N ILE A 83 -6.58 -10.10 -7.86
CA ILE A 83 -7.96 -10.40 -7.44
C ILE A 83 -8.27 -9.59 -6.18
N ALA A 84 -9.47 -9.04 -6.12
CA ALA A 84 -10.03 -8.43 -4.91
C ALA A 84 -11.37 -9.10 -4.59
N VAL A 85 -11.53 -9.53 -3.34
CA VAL A 85 -12.74 -10.19 -2.81
C VAL A 85 -13.17 -9.58 -1.50
#